data_AF-A0A645ISG5-F1
#
_entry.id   AF-A0A645ISG5-F1
#
_cell.length_a   1.000
_cell.length_b   1.000
_cell.length_c   1.000
_cell.angle_alpha   90.00
_cell.angle_beta   90.00
_cell.angle_gamma   90.00
#
_symmetry.space_group_name_H-M   'P 1'
#
loop_
_entity.id
_entity.type
_entity.pdbx_description
1 polymer ?
#
loop_
_entity_poly.entity_id
_entity_poly.type
_entity_poly.pdbx_seq_one_letter_code
_entity_poly.pdbx_strand_id
1 'polypeptide(L)'
;MQFLPPRSQPEFDELLWAADLNFVRGEDSLVRAIWAGEAFIWQIYPQHDDAHHEKLDAFLDWMQAPPSLRAMHAAWNALPGVSNIPTISMDMLANWRACTLAARERLWRQNDLLTQLLGFVAEKS
;
A
#
# COMPACT_ATOMS: atom_id res chain seq x y z
N MET A 1 5.74 -16.15 -16.54
CA MET A 1 4.90 -16.19 -15.33
C MET A 1 5.36 -17.37 -14.49
N GLN A 2 5.80 -17.13 -13.26
CA GLN A 2 6.30 -18.16 -12.36
C GLN A 2 5.43 -18.18 -11.10
N PHE A 3 4.97 -19.35 -10.70
CA PHE A 3 4.26 -19.51 -9.43
C PHE A 3 5.27 -19.77 -8.32
N LEU A 4 5.20 -18.97 -7.26
CA LEU A 4 6.01 -19.17 -6.06
C LEU A 4 5.18 -19.92 -5.01
N PRO A 5 5.78 -20.87 -4.27
CA PRO A 5 5.08 -21.51 -3.15
C PRO A 5 4.81 -20.49 -2.03
N PRO A 6 3.87 -20.78 -1.11
CA PRO A 6 3.71 -20.01 0.11
C PRO A 6 5.03 -19.86 0.85
N ARG A 7 5.27 -18.68 1.42
CA ARG A 7 6.50 -18.31 2.13
C ARG A 7 6.19 -17.92 3.56
N SER A 8 7.21 -17.98 4.41
CA SER A 8 7.15 -17.35 5.73
C SER A 8 7.06 -15.82 5.59
N GLN A 9 6.62 -15.13 6.65
CA GLN A 9 6.49 -13.67 6.63
C GLN A 9 7.81 -12.95 6.26
N PRO A 10 8.99 -13.31 6.82
CA PRO A 10 10.25 -12.64 6.46
C PRO A 10 10.66 -12.86 5.00
N GLU A 11 10.47 -14.08 4.48
CA GLU A 11 10.71 -14.36 3.06
C GLU A 11 9.74 -13.59 2.16
N PHE A 12 8.51 -13.33 2.61
CA PHE A 12 7.57 -12.46 1.89
C PHE A 12 8.07 -11.01 1.86
N ASP A 13 8.64 -10.51 2.96
CA ASP A 13 9.25 -9.17 2.98
C ASP A 13 10.42 -9.06 2.00
N GLU A 14 11.28 -10.07 1.93
CA GLU A 14 12.39 -10.12 0.97
C GLU A 14 11.89 -10.07 -0.48
N LEU A 15 10.76 -10.74 -0.78
CA LEU A 15 10.14 -10.66 -2.10
C LEU A 15 9.64 -9.24 -2.41
N LEU A 16 9.04 -8.56 -1.43
CA LEU A 16 8.58 -7.18 -1.62
C LEU A 16 9.75 -6.22 -1.91
N TRP A 17 10.90 -6.41 -1.24
CA TRP A 17 12.10 -5.60 -1.45
C TRP A 17 12.75 -5.83 -2.81
N ALA A 18 12.64 -7.04 -3.35
CA ALA A 18 13.28 -7.43 -4.60
C ALA A 18 12.48 -7.06 -5.86
N ALA A 19 11.20 -6.69 -5.72
CA ALA A 19 10.31 -6.44 -6.85
C ALA A 19 10.14 -4.93 -7.13
N ASP A 20 10.16 -4.56 -8.42
CA ASP A 20 9.95 -3.17 -8.87
C ASP A 20 8.50 -2.68 -8.69
N LEU A 21 7.53 -3.60 -8.68
CA LEU A 21 6.11 -3.31 -8.46
C LEU A 21 5.43 -4.48 -7.73
N ASN A 22 4.80 -4.16 -6.60
CA ASN A 22 4.13 -5.15 -5.75
C ASN A 22 2.61 -5.02 -5.81
N PHE A 23 1.89 -6.10 -6.10
CA PHE A 23 0.43 -6.15 -5.93
C PHE A 23 0.12 -6.83 -4.59
N VAL A 24 -0.50 -6.09 -3.68
CA VAL A 24 -0.76 -6.52 -2.30
C VAL A 24 -2.24 -6.35 -1.95
N ARG A 25 -2.70 -7.00 -0.87
CA ARG A 25 -4.12 -6.99 -0.48
C ARG A 25 -4.33 -7.03 1.03
N GLY A 26 -5.54 -6.70 1.47
CA GLY A 26 -5.85 -6.69 2.91
C GLY A 26 -4.99 -5.67 3.65
N GLU A 27 -4.75 -5.90 4.94
CA GLU A 27 -4.13 -4.89 5.80
C GLU A 27 -2.65 -5.17 6.08
N ASP A 28 -2.29 -6.41 6.44
CA ASP A 28 -0.89 -6.73 6.76
C ASP A 28 0.04 -6.51 5.57
N SER A 29 -0.26 -7.11 4.40
CA SER A 29 0.61 -6.97 3.24
C SER A 29 0.66 -5.54 2.66
N LEU A 30 -0.37 -4.71 2.91
CA LEU A 30 -0.31 -3.27 2.65
C LEU A 30 0.76 -2.60 3.51
N VAL A 31 0.73 -2.84 4.82
CA VAL A 31 1.72 -2.30 5.76
C VAL A 31 3.12 -2.78 5.37
N ARG A 32 3.28 -4.06 5.02
CA ARG A 32 4.57 -4.61 4.55
C ARG A 32 5.07 -3.90 3.29
N ALA A 33 4.20 -3.63 2.31
CA ALA A 33 4.57 -2.93 1.07
C ALA A 33 5.01 -1.47 1.30
N ILE A 34 4.34 -0.75 2.21
CA ILE A 34 4.76 0.61 2.58
C ILE A 34 6.18 0.58 3.18
N TRP A 35 6.45 -0.39 4.07
CA TRP A 35 7.78 -0.53 4.67
C TRP A 35 8.85 -0.98 3.70
N ALA A 36 8.51 -1.84 2.72
CA ALA A 36 9.41 -2.21 1.63
C ALA A 36 9.93 -0.98 0.87
N GLY A 37 9.08 0.03 0.67
CA GLY A 37 9.47 1.29 0.02
C GLY A 37 9.51 1.23 -1.50
N GLU A 38 9.08 0.12 -2.09
CA GLU A 38 8.94 -0.05 -3.53
C GLU A 38 7.55 0.41 -4.02
N ALA A 39 7.36 0.52 -5.33
CA ALA A 39 6.04 0.82 -5.88
C ALA A 39 5.08 -0.34 -5.57
N PHE A 40 3.81 -0.02 -5.24
CA PHE A 40 2.80 -1.06 -5.02
C PHE A 40 1.40 -0.61 -5.44
N ILE A 41 0.55 -1.59 -5.73
CA ILE A 41 -0.89 -1.43 -5.92
C ILE A 41 -1.62 -2.23 -4.83
N TRP A 42 -2.49 -1.56 -4.11
CA TRP A 42 -3.31 -2.16 -3.06
C TRP A 42 -4.69 -2.58 -3.60
N GLN A 43 -5.00 -3.86 -3.43
CA GLN A 43 -6.34 -4.38 -3.57
C GLN A 43 -7.05 -4.34 -2.20
N ILE A 44 -7.97 -3.39 -2.05
CA ILE A 44 -8.79 -3.30 -0.85
C ILE A 44 -9.89 -4.37 -0.90
N TYR A 45 -10.23 -4.96 0.25
CA TYR A 45 -11.36 -5.88 0.29
C TYR A 45 -12.68 -5.13 0.08
N PRO A 46 -13.58 -5.60 -0.81
CA PRO A 46 -14.92 -5.04 -0.92
C PRO A 46 -15.62 -5.11 0.44
N GLN A 47 -16.16 -3.98 0.88
CA GLN A 47 -16.98 -3.89 2.08
C GLN A 47 -18.43 -3.58 1.68
N HIS A 48 -19.38 -3.90 2.57
CA HIS A 48 -20.78 -3.49 2.40
C HIS A 48 -20.88 -1.96 2.27
N ASP A 49 -21.88 -1.50 1.52
CA ASP A 49 -22.21 -0.07 1.30
C ASP A 49 -21.10 0.78 0.66
N ASP A 50 -20.25 0.19 -0.19
CA ASP A 50 -19.18 0.90 -0.93
C ASP A 50 -18.15 1.66 -0.06
N ALA A 51 -18.13 1.43 1.26
CA ALA A 51 -17.19 2.07 2.20
C ALA A 51 -15.70 1.81 1.89
N HIS A 52 -15.43 0.77 1.10
CA HIS A 52 -14.09 0.44 0.63
C HIS A 52 -13.53 1.47 -0.37
N HIS A 53 -14.38 2.17 -1.13
CA HIS A 53 -13.96 3.26 -2.00
C HIS A 53 -13.47 4.46 -1.19
N GLU A 54 -14.21 4.86 -0.15
CA GLU A 54 -13.82 5.95 0.74
C GLU A 54 -12.51 5.66 1.47
N LYS A 55 -12.32 4.41 1.93
CA LYS A 55 -11.08 3.97 2.57
C LYS A 55 -9.89 4.01 1.59
N LEU A 56 -10.11 3.62 0.33
CA LEU A 56 -9.08 3.69 -0.71
C LEU A 56 -8.71 5.14 -1.03
N ASP A 57 -9.69 6.02 -1.21
CA ASP A 57 -9.45 7.43 -1.52
C ASP A 57 -8.74 8.15 -0.38
N ALA A 58 -9.19 7.94 0.87
CA ALA A 58 -8.53 8.49 2.06
C ALA A 58 -7.08 8.00 2.19
N PHE A 59 -6.82 6.73 1.87
CA PHE A 59 -5.46 6.18 1.85
C PHE A 59 -4.59 6.85 0.77
N LEU A 60 -5.11 7.02 -0.45
CA LEU A 60 -4.40 7.65 -1.56
C LEU A 60 -4.15 9.15 -1.31
N ASP A 61 -5.07 9.83 -0.63
CA ASP A 61 -4.90 11.20 -0.13
C ASP A 61 -3.76 11.29 0.88
N TRP A 62 -3.75 10.40 1.88
CA TRP A 62 -2.68 10.33 2.88
C TRP A 62 -1.32 10.00 2.26
N MET A 63 -1.27 9.10 1.26
CA MET A 63 -0.07 8.79 0.49
C MET A 63 0.44 10.02 -0.30
N GLN A 64 -0.45 10.97 -0.60
CA GLN A 64 -0.24 12.02 -1.60
C GLN A 64 -0.02 11.43 -2.99
N ALA A 65 -0.81 10.41 -3.32
CA ALA A 65 -0.66 9.63 -4.53
C ALA A 65 -0.81 10.50 -5.80
N PRO A 66 0.13 10.40 -6.76
CA PRO A 66 0.03 11.11 -8.02
C PRO A 66 -1.17 10.59 -8.85
N PRO A 67 -1.69 11.38 -9.82
CA PRO A 67 -2.86 10.99 -10.62
C PRO A 67 -2.73 9.64 -11.31
N SER A 68 -1.53 9.27 -11.78
CA SER A 68 -1.28 7.97 -12.42
C SER A 68 -1.42 6.80 -11.47
N LEU A 69 -0.98 6.94 -10.21
CA LEU A 69 -1.12 5.91 -9.19
C LEU A 69 -2.58 5.74 -8.77
N ARG A 70 -3.33 6.85 -8.67
CA ARG A 70 -4.78 6.82 -8.40
C ARG A 70 -5.54 6.13 -9.51
N ALA A 71 -5.25 6.46 -10.77
CA ALA A 71 -5.88 5.82 -11.92
C ALA A 71 -5.61 4.31 -11.94
N MET A 72 -4.39 3.88 -11.63
CA MET A 72 -4.05 2.45 -11.54
C MET A 72 -4.80 1.75 -10.40
N HIS A 73 -4.89 2.35 -9.21
CA HIS A 73 -5.66 1.79 -8.09
C HIS A 73 -7.16 1.72 -8.39
N ALA A 74 -7.70 2.74 -9.05
CA ALA A 74 -9.11 2.80 -9.44
C ALA A 74 -9.46 1.69 -10.44
N ALA A 75 -8.60 1.48 -11.45
CA ALA A 75 -8.77 0.41 -12.42
C ALA A 75 -8.60 -0.97 -11.78
N TRP A 76 -7.61 -1.14 -10.89
CA TRP A 76 -7.36 -2.41 -10.21
C TRP A 76 -8.46 -2.83 -9.24
N ASN A 77 -9.07 -1.87 -8.55
CA ASN A 77 -10.20 -2.12 -7.64
C ASN A 77 -11.57 -2.05 -8.34
N ALA A 78 -11.60 -1.96 -9.67
CA ALA A 78 -12.82 -1.92 -10.48
C ALA A 78 -13.82 -0.82 -10.07
N LEU A 79 -13.31 0.38 -9.75
CA LEU A 79 -14.16 1.50 -9.39
C LEU A 79 -15.15 1.85 -10.53
N PRO A 80 -16.40 2.21 -10.21
CA PRO A 80 -17.40 2.57 -11.22
C PRO A 80 -16.90 3.67 -12.17
N GLY A 81 -17.12 3.48 -13.48
CA GLY A 81 -16.72 4.45 -14.50
C GLY A 81 -15.25 4.36 -14.94
N VAL A 82 -14.47 3.43 -14.40
CA VAL A 82 -13.08 3.18 -14.84
C VAL A 82 -13.03 1.94 -15.72
N SER A 83 -12.58 2.11 -16.96
CA SER A 83 -12.52 1.03 -17.96
C SER A 83 -11.13 0.77 -18.54
N ASN A 84 -10.15 1.61 -18.23
CA ASN A 84 -8.81 1.52 -18.81
C ASN A 84 -7.74 1.34 -17.74
N ILE A 85 -6.90 0.31 -17.90
CA ILE A 85 -5.70 0.11 -17.09
C ILE A 85 -4.56 0.88 -17.77
N PRO A 86 -3.91 1.85 -17.09
CA PRO A 86 -2.84 2.61 -17.70
C PRO A 86 -1.66 1.70 -18.06
N THR A 87 -1.03 1.95 -19.20
CA THR A 87 0.26 1.34 -19.53
C THR A 87 1.32 1.86 -18.57
N ILE A 88 1.95 0.96 -17.83
CA ILE A 88 2.94 1.29 -16.81
C ILE A 88 4.28 1.55 -17.50
N SER A 89 4.86 2.73 -17.29
CA SER A 89 6.20 3.07 -17.74
C SER A 89 7.19 3.06 -16.57
N MET A 90 8.50 3.02 -16.88
CA MET A 90 9.55 3.10 -15.86
C MET A 90 9.50 4.43 -15.09
N ASP A 91 9.18 5.54 -15.75
CA ASP A 91 9.02 6.84 -15.08
C ASP A 91 7.84 6.85 -14.11
N MET A 92 6.74 6.17 -14.45
CA MET A 92 5.62 5.98 -13.53
C MET A 92 6.05 5.17 -12.31
N LEU A 93 6.75 4.04 -12.50
CA LEU A 93 7.26 3.22 -11.39
C LEU A 93 8.20 4.02 -10.48
N ALA A 94 9.13 4.79 -11.05
CA ALA A 94 10.04 5.63 -10.28
C ALA A 94 9.28 6.70 -9.47
N ASN A 95 8.26 7.32 -10.07
CA ASN A 95 7.39 8.30 -9.39
C ASN A 95 6.59 7.64 -8.25
N TRP A 96 6.00 6.47 -8.50
CA TRP A 96 5.22 5.73 -7.50
C TRP A 96 6.08 5.27 -6.33
N ARG A 97 7.30 4.78 -6.62
CA ARG A 97 8.30 4.45 -5.60
C ARG A 97 8.66 5.67 -4.76
N ALA A 98 8.90 6.83 -5.37
CA ALA A 98 9.16 8.07 -4.65
C ALA A 98 7.98 8.46 -3.75
N CYS A 99 6.74 8.26 -4.20
CA CYS A 99 5.54 8.45 -3.39
C CYS A 99 5.50 7.50 -2.17
N THR A 100 5.81 6.21 -2.36
CA THR A 100 5.89 5.24 -1.26
C THR A 100 6.96 5.61 -0.25
N LEU A 101 8.17 5.96 -0.71
CA LEU A 101 9.26 6.36 0.16
C LEU A 101 8.90 7.61 0.97
N ALA A 102 8.27 8.62 0.35
CA ALA A 102 7.81 9.80 1.07
C ALA A 102 6.76 9.48 2.15
N ALA A 103 5.85 8.54 1.88
CA ALA A 103 4.88 8.08 2.87
C ALA A 103 5.56 7.31 4.02
N ARG A 104 6.53 6.45 3.69
CA ARG A 104 7.34 5.71 4.66
C ARG A 104 8.11 6.65 5.60
N GLU A 105 8.73 7.70 5.05
CA GLU A 105 9.43 8.73 5.84
C GLU A 105 8.49 9.45 6.81
N ARG A 106 7.22 9.68 6.44
CA ARG A 106 6.22 10.26 7.36
C ARG A 106 5.86 9.30 8.49
N LEU A 107 5.82 7.99 8.24
CA LEU A 107 5.59 6.99 9.27
C LEU A 107 6.79 6.84 10.21
N TRP A 108 8.01 6.94 9.69
CA TRP A 108 9.25 6.83 10.51
C TRP A 108 9.36 7.90 11.61
N ARG A 109 8.63 9.02 11.47
CA ARG A 109 8.59 10.10 12.46
C ARG A 109 7.54 9.90 13.56
N GLN A 110 6.72 8.87 13.45
CA GLN A 110 5.68 8.54 14.42
C GLN A 110 6.19 7.43 15.33
N ASN A 111 5.73 7.41 16.58
CA ASN A 111 5.94 6.25 17.45
C ASN A 111 5.23 5.04 16.84
N ASP A 112 5.86 3.87 16.88
CA ASP A 112 5.21 2.64 16.45
C ASP A 112 4.03 2.27 17.36
N LEU A 113 3.17 1.39 16.86
CA LEU A 113 1.94 0.99 17.56
C LEU A 113 2.24 0.37 18.94
N LEU A 114 3.30 -0.42 19.08
CA LEU A 114 3.64 -1.06 20.35
C LEU A 114 4.08 -0.01 21.37
N THR A 115 4.92 0.94 20.97
CA THR A 115 5.33 2.06 21.82
C THR A 115 4.12 2.87 22.30
N GLN A 116 3.16 3.17 21.41
CA GLN A 116 1.94 3.89 21.80
C GLN A 116 1.04 3.07 22.75
N LEU A 117 0.88 1.77 22.49
CA LEU A 117 0.08 0.87 23.34
C LEU A 117 0.66 0.73 24.75
N LEU A 118 1.99 0.61 24.88
CA LEU A 118 2.65 0.55 26.18
C LEU A 118 2.45 1.85 26.98
N GLY A 119 2.56 3.01 26.32
CA GLY A 119 2.27 4.30 26.94
C GLY A 119 0.82 4.39 27.44
N PHE A 120 -0.14 3.97 26.62
CA PHE A 120 -1.56 3.97 26.99
C PHE A 120 -1.85 3.08 28.21
N VAL A 121 -1.26 1.89 28.30
CA VAL A 121 -1.45 0.99 29.45
C VAL A 121 -0.84 1.59 30.72
N ALA A 122 0.33 2.23 30.62
CA ALA A 122 0.98 2.88 31.75
C ALA A 122 0.16 4.07 32.29
N GLU A 123 -0.52 4.84 31.44
CA GLU A 123 -1.41 5.94 31.88
C GLU A 123 -2.69 5.46 32.58
N LYS A 124 -3.08 4.19 32.38
CA LYS A 124 -4.32 3.59 32.93
C LYS A 124 -4.09 2.72 34.16
N SER A 125 -2.84 2.57 34.61
CA SER A 125 -2.43 1.80 35.79
C SER A 125 -2.24 2.72 36.99
#